data_AF-A0A939D031-F1
#
_entry.id   AF-A0A939D031-F1
#
_cell.length_a   1.000
_cell.length_b   1.000
_cell.length_c   1.000
_cell.angle_alpha   90.00
_cell.angle_beta   90.00
_cell.angle_gamma   90.00
#
_symmetry.space_group_name_H-M   'P 1'
#
loop_
_entity.id
_entity.type
_entity.pdbx_description
1 polymer ?
#
loop_
_entity_poly.entity_id
_entity_poly.type
_entity_poly.pdbx_seq_one_letter_code
_entity_poly.pdbx_strand_id
1 'polypeptide(L)'
;MANSVFNLSNLNGTNGFAINGINERDRSGKSVSSAGDINGDGFDDLIIGARSARPNGEYSGQSYVVFGSQKSFGAQFNLSTLNGTNGFAINGNNQLGRSVSSAGDINGDGLDEVIIGAPEPSYVVFGSKKGFDASFDASTLNGTSGFAINGVNDFYNSDISVSSAGDINGDGLDDLIIGAYYASPNGSRSGQSYVVFGNRAPVLDLNGNSSGIDFSTTFSGTPVSILDSDFTLSDNKTTLAGATITITNLLNGAGETLNATAIGNITATYNPTTGTLSLRGTDTIANYRQVLNSVTYNTTATTVNTTIEFVVDDGQAPLNTSAVTTTTLGFIQKFITGTTSADILIGTRNNNIIEGKAGNDKLTGNGGRDKFIFRPGDGIDTITDFGGVGKLTSCT
;
A
#
# COMPACT_ATOMS: atom_id res chain seq x y z
N MET A 1 -21.60 27.20 -47.09
CA MET A 1 -21.55 27.79 -45.74
C MET A 1 -21.37 26.65 -44.76
N ALA A 2 -20.32 26.66 -43.93
CA ALA A 2 -20.21 25.68 -42.85
C ALA A 2 -21.42 25.87 -41.93
N ASN A 3 -22.16 24.80 -41.67
CA ASN A 3 -23.34 24.85 -40.82
C ASN A 3 -22.86 25.07 -39.37
N SER A 4 -23.17 26.22 -38.78
CA SER A 4 -22.74 26.58 -37.43
C SER A 4 -23.58 25.93 -36.32
N VAL A 5 -24.55 25.08 -36.69
CA VAL A 5 -25.45 24.39 -35.77
C VAL A 5 -25.36 22.88 -35.98
N PHE A 6 -25.10 22.15 -34.90
CA PHE A 6 -25.12 20.69 -34.87
C PHE A 6 -26.29 20.21 -34.00
N ASN A 7 -27.20 19.43 -34.56
CA ASN A 7 -28.34 18.86 -33.84
C ASN A 7 -27.98 17.48 -33.28
N LEU A 8 -28.20 17.25 -31.98
CA LEU A 8 -27.92 15.96 -31.33
C LEU A 8 -28.71 14.78 -31.91
N SER A 9 -29.86 15.04 -32.56
CA SER A 9 -30.61 14.02 -33.29
C SER A 9 -29.86 13.44 -34.50
N ASN A 10 -28.79 14.10 -34.95
CA ASN A 10 -27.97 13.68 -36.07
C ASN A 10 -26.78 12.81 -35.64
N LEU A 11 -26.66 12.49 -34.35
CA LEU A 11 -25.65 11.57 -33.84
C LEU A 11 -25.86 10.18 -34.44
N ASN A 12 -24.80 9.59 -34.98
CA ASN A 12 -24.87 8.34 -35.74
C ASN A 12 -23.75 7.35 -35.44
N GLY A 13 -22.96 7.58 -34.39
CA GLY A 13 -21.81 6.74 -33.99
C GLY A 13 -20.48 7.17 -34.60
N THR A 14 -20.50 7.78 -35.80
CA THR A 14 -19.28 8.33 -36.44
C THR A 14 -19.00 9.78 -36.07
N ASN A 15 -20.04 10.53 -35.69
CA ASN A 15 -19.97 11.94 -35.27
C ASN A 15 -20.36 12.12 -33.78
N GLY A 16 -20.35 11.02 -33.01
CA GLY A 16 -20.77 10.95 -31.61
C GLY A 16 -22.00 10.07 -31.40
N PHE A 17 -22.43 9.93 -30.15
CA PHE A 17 -23.49 9.02 -29.73
C PHE A 17 -24.24 9.55 -28.50
N ALA A 18 -25.46 9.04 -28.28
CA ALA A 18 -26.24 9.31 -27.08
C ALA A 18 -26.03 8.22 -26.03
N ILE A 19 -25.97 8.59 -24.74
CA ILE A 19 -25.88 7.65 -23.62
C ILE A 19 -27.25 7.60 -22.92
N ASN A 20 -27.86 6.42 -22.87
CA ASN A 20 -29.18 6.21 -22.28
C ASN A 20 -29.08 5.71 -20.83
N GLY A 21 -29.87 6.35 -19.95
CA GLY A 21 -30.10 5.92 -18.57
C GLY A 21 -30.80 4.56 -18.47
N ILE A 22 -30.80 3.99 -17.26
CA ILE A 22 -31.34 2.65 -17.00
C ILE A 22 -32.83 2.70 -16.66
N ASN A 23 -33.23 3.32 -15.55
CA ASN A 23 -34.62 3.32 -15.10
C ASN A 23 -35.27 4.70 -15.19
N GLU A 24 -36.61 4.71 -15.13
CA GLU A 24 -37.36 5.94 -15.02
C GLU A 24 -36.93 6.75 -13.79
N ARG A 25 -36.92 8.08 -13.91
CA ARG A 25 -36.66 9.02 -12.81
C ARG A 25 -35.27 8.92 -12.16
N ASP A 26 -34.36 8.07 -12.63
CA ASP A 26 -32.98 8.00 -12.15
C ASP A 26 -32.20 9.30 -12.38
N ARG A 27 -32.65 10.10 -13.37
CA ARG A 27 -32.02 11.36 -13.80
C ARG A 27 -30.55 11.16 -14.18
N SER A 28 -30.23 10.06 -14.87
CA SER A 28 -28.91 9.89 -15.49
C SER A 28 -28.61 11.06 -16.43
N GLY A 29 -27.35 11.50 -16.47
CA GLY A 29 -26.94 12.73 -17.14
C GLY A 29 -27.24 14.00 -16.34
N LYS A 30 -27.56 13.91 -15.04
CA LYS A 30 -27.79 15.10 -14.20
C LYS A 30 -26.51 15.94 -14.03
N SER A 31 -25.38 15.26 -14.00
CA SER A 31 -24.01 15.79 -14.04
C SER A 31 -23.19 14.89 -14.95
N VAL A 32 -22.27 15.47 -15.72
CA VAL A 32 -21.37 14.76 -16.64
C VAL A 32 -20.00 15.44 -16.63
N SER A 33 -18.95 14.69 -16.87
CA SER A 33 -17.60 15.20 -17.11
C SER A 33 -16.77 14.17 -17.89
N SER A 34 -15.57 14.57 -18.33
CA SER A 34 -14.52 13.58 -18.59
C SER A 34 -14.16 12.89 -17.28
N ALA A 35 -13.78 11.62 -17.34
CA ALA A 35 -13.16 10.90 -16.24
C ALA A 35 -11.63 10.86 -16.37
N GLY A 36 -11.08 11.26 -17.53
CA GLY A 36 -9.69 10.97 -17.86
C GLY A 36 -9.48 9.49 -18.20
N ASP A 37 -8.24 9.04 -18.38
CA ASP A 37 -7.92 7.62 -18.62
C ASP A 37 -7.84 6.85 -17.28
N ILE A 38 -8.98 6.39 -16.78
CA ILE A 38 -9.08 5.73 -15.47
C ILE A 38 -8.64 4.26 -15.54
N ASN A 39 -8.59 3.67 -16.73
CA ASN A 39 -8.25 2.25 -16.93
C ASN A 39 -6.84 2.04 -17.53
N GLY A 40 -6.17 3.10 -17.97
CA GLY A 40 -4.81 3.11 -18.49
C GLY A 40 -4.69 2.57 -19.92
N ASP A 41 -5.73 2.68 -20.74
CA ASP A 41 -5.74 2.21 -22.13
C ASP A 41 -5.37 3.29 -23.16
N GLY A 42 -5.14 4.52 -22.69
CA GLY A 42 -4.75 5.68 -23.48
C GLY A 42 -5.93 6.48 -24.06
N PHE A 43 -7.17 6.17 -23.68
CA PHE A 43 -8.36 6.93 -24.10
C PHE A 43 -9.10 7.52 -22.89
N ASP A 44 -9.42 8.81 -22.96
CA ASP A 44 -10.26 9.44 -21.94
C ASP A 44 -11.62 8.74 -21.83
N ASP A 45 -12.00 8.47 -20.59
CA ASP A 45 -13.27 7.88 -20.19
C ASP A 45 -14.29 8.97 -19.82
N LEU A 46 -15.54 8.58 -19.62
CA LEU A 46 -16.65 9.49 -19.30
C LEU A 46 -17.27 9.15 -17.96
N ILE A 47 -17.59 10.15 -17.14
CA ILE A 47 -18.36 9.98 -15.91
C ILE A 47 -19.73 10.64 -15.97
N ILE A 48 -20.76 9.91 -15.53
CA ILE A 48 -22.17 10.33 -15.59
C ILE A 48 -22.81 10.12 -14.22
N GLY A 49 -23.40 11.19 -13.64
CA GLY A 49 -24.14 11.14 -12.39
C GLY A 49 -25.64 10.92 -12.57
N ALA A 50 -26.22 10.06 -11.74
CA ALA A 50 -27.64 9.74 -11.64
C ALA A 50 -28.10 9.77 -10.18
N ARG A 51 -28.10 10.96 -9.57
CA ARG A 51 -28.41 11.18 -8.15
C ARG A 51 -29.76 10.65 -7.64
N SER A 52 -30.69 10.33 -8.54
CA SER A 52 -32.03 9.84 -8.17
C SER A 52 -32.19 8.34 -8.43
N ALA A 53 -31.14 7.69 -8.97
CA ALA A 53 -31.09 6.24 -9.07
C ALA A 53 -31.19 5.59 -7.70
N ARG A 54 -31.63 4.33 -7.71
CA ARG A 54 -32.00 3.60 -6.48
C ARG A 54 -31.27 2.26 -6.32
N PRO A 55 -29.95 2.16 -6.55
CA PRO A 55 -29.24 0.88 -6.42
C PRO A 55 -29.36 0.28 -5.01
N ASN A 56 -29.36 1.13 -3.97
CA ASN A 56 -29.42 0.71 -2.56
C ASN A 56 -30.61 1.32 -1.81
N GLY A 57 -31.70 1.62 -2.51
CA GLY A 57 -32.91 2.24 -1.95
C GLY A 57 -33.18 3.66 -2.46
N GLU A 58 -34.21 4.31 -1.92
CA GLU A 58 -34.71 5.56 -2.47
C GLU A 58 -33.67 6.69 -2.41
N TYR A 59 -33.40 7.33 -3.55
CA TYR A 59 -32.40 8.40 -3.70
C TYR A 59 -30.99 8.02 -3.22
N SER A 60 -30.61 6.74 -3.22
CA SER A 60 -29.24 6.33 -2.90
C SER A 60 -28.21 6.86 -3.92
N GLY A 61 -28.65 7.06 -5.17
CA GLY A 61 -27.86 7.62 -6.26
C GLY A 61 -26.86 6.62 -6.84
N GLN A 62 -26.50 6.84 -8.10
CA GLN A 62 -25.52 6.02 -8.82
C GLN A 62 -24.70 6.95 -9.71
N SER A 63 -23.45 6.60 -9.97
CA SER A 63 -22.66 7.17 -11.08
C SER A 63 -22.20 6.06 -12.00
N TYR A 64 -21.86 6.40 -13.23
CA TYR A 64 -21.39 5.45 -14.22
C TYR A 64 -20.14 5.99 -14.87
N VAL A 65 -19.15 5.11 -15.04
CA VAL A 65 -18.01 5.36 -15.90
C VAL A 65 -18.23 4.57 -17.19
N VAL A 66 -18.08 5.22 -18.34
CA VAL A 66 -18.10 4.59 -19.67
C VAL A 66 -16.70 4.72 -20.24
N PHE A 67 -16.10 3.59 -20.63
CA PHE A 67 -14.73 3.64 -21.14
C PHE A 67 -14.66 4.23 -22.55
N GLY A 68 -13.65 5.09 -22.75
CA GLY A 68 -13.16 5.50 -24.05
C GLY A 68 -12.68 4.30 -24.85
N SER A 69 -12.69 4.41 -26.18
CA SER A 69 -12.16 3.35 -27.02
C SER A 69 -11.89 3.81 -28.44
N GLN A 70 -10.90 3.18 -29.08
CA GLN A 70 -10.75 3.18 -30.53
C GLN A 70 -11.86 2.43 -31.27
N LYS A 71 -12.57 1.51 -30.60
CA LYS A 71 -13.71 0.82 -31.21
C LYS A 71 -14.83 1.82 -31.48
N SER A 72 -15.46 1.70 -32.64
CA SER A 72 -16.58 2.58 -32.99
C SER A 72 -17.74 2.43 -32.01
N PHE A 73 -18.27 3.56 -31.53
CA PHE A 73 -19.52 3.60 -30.80
C PHE A 73 -20.70 3.51 -31.78
N GLY A 74 -21.77 2.83 -31.38
CA GLY A 74 -23.05 2.96 -32.06
C GLY A 74 -23.63 4.36 -31.84
N ALA A 75 -24.70 4.73 -32.56
CA ALA A 75 -25.40 6.01 -32.32
C ALA A 75 -25.96 6.14 -30.88
N GLN A 76 -26.12 5.00 -30.19
CA GLN A 76 -26.59 4.91 -28.82
C GLN A 76 -25.73 3.94 -28.02
N PHE A 77 -25.48 4.30 -26.76
CA PHE A 77 -24.87 3.47 -25.74
C PHE A 77 -25.84 3.37 -24.56
N ASN A 78 -26.11 2.16 -24.05
CA ASN A 78 -27.05 1.96 -22.94
C ASN A 78 -26.27 1.63 -21.66
N LEU A 79 -26.48 2.39 -20.59
CA LEU A 79 -25.75 2.16 -19.33
C LEU A 79 -26.06 0.80 -18.69
N SER A 80 -27.16 0.14 -19.07
CA SER A 80 -27.47 -1.23 -18.63
C SER A 80 -26.53 -2.29 -19.22
N THR A 81 -25.68 -1.95 -20.20
CA THR A 81 -24.73 -2.88 -20.81
C THR A 81 -23.32 -2.82 -20.18
N LEU A 82 -23.13 -2.01 -19.14
CA LEU A 82 -21.85 -1.92 -18.43
C LEU A 82 -21.49 -3.27 -17.80
N ASN A 83 -20.23 -3.70 -17.97
CA ASN A 83 -19.80 -5.04 -17.60
C ASN A 83 -18.35 -5.12 -17.07
N GLY A 84 -17.72 -3.98 -16.79
CA GLY A 84 -16.34 -3.89 -16.31
C GLY A 84 -15.30 -3.81 -17.43
N THR A 85 -15.65 -4.18 -18.68
CA THR A 85 -14.77 -4.08 -19.85
C THR A 85 -15.10 -2.91 -20.78
N ASN A 86 -16.28 -2.30 -20.61
CA ASN A 86 -16.76 -1.13 -21.35
C ASN A 86 -17.17 0.02 -20.41
N GLY A 87 -16.74 -0.06 -19.16
CA GLY A 87 -17.13 0.82 -18.06
C GLY A 87 -17.84 0.06 -16.93
N PHE A 88 -18.24 0.79 -15.90
CA PHE A 88 -18.78 0.24 -14.66
C PHE A 88 -19.74 1.22 -13.95
N ALA A 89 -20.55 0.69 -13.03
CA ALA A 89 -21.44 1.47 -12.19
C ALA A 89 -20.90 1.61 -10.75
N ILE A 90 -21.11 2.78 -10.16
CA ILE A 90 -20.70 3.10 -8.80
C ILE A 90 -21.98 3.40 -8.01
N ASN A 91 -22.30 2.53 -7.06
CA ASN A 91 -23.52 2.60 -6.28
C ASN A 91 -23.32 3.46 -5.03
N GLY A 92 -24.23 4.40 -4.82
CA GLY A 92 -24.27 5.24 -3.64
C GLY A 92 -25.20 4.71 -2.57
N ASN A 93 -25.22 5.42 -1.44
CA ASN A 93 -26.21 5.25 -0.38
C ASN A 93 -26.98 6.55 -0.07
N ASN A 94 -26.53 7.69 -0.60
CA ASN A 94 -27.13 8.99 -0.36
C ASN A 94 -26.85 9.95 -1.54
N GLN A 95 -27.73 9.96 -2.52
CA GLN A 95 -27.75 10.87 -3.67
C GLN A 95 -26.43 10.95 -4.45
N LEU A 96 -25.64 9.86 -4.47
CA LEU A 96 -24.37 9.82 -5.21
C LEU A 96 -24.53 10.25 -6.67
N GLY A 97 -23.60 11.05 -7.17
CA GLY A 97 -23.64 11.58 -8.52
C GLY A 97 -24.47 12.86 -8.64
N ARG A 98 -24.53 13.69 -7.57
CA ARG A 98 -25.08 15.06 -7.68
C ARG A 98 -24.23 15.96 -8.57
N SER A 99 -22.92 15.78 -8.47
CA SER A 99 -21.86 16.44 -9.22
C SER A 99 -20.75 15.41 -9.43
N VAL A 100 -20.15 15.39 -10.61
CA VAL A 100 -19.06 14.47 -10.97
C VAL A 100 -18.00 15.25 -11.72
N SER A 101 -16.75 14.85 -11.58
CA SER A 101 -15.62 15.36 -12.36
C SER A 101 -14.52 14.30 -12.43
N SER A 102 -13.66 14.38 -13.44
CA SER A 102 -12.29 13.88 -13.30
C SER A 102 -11.63 14.60 -12.12
N ALA A 103 -10.78 13.87 -11.42
CA ALA A 103 -9.91 14.35 -10.36
C ALA A 103 -8.48 14.63 -10.87
N GLY A 104 -8.12 14.19 -12.08
CA GLY A 104 -6.72 14.12 -12.52
C GLY A 104 -5.97 12.98 -11.83
N ASP A 105 -4.64 12.99 -11.85
CA ASP A 105 -3.79 12.04 -11.12
C ASP A 105 -3.38 12.63 -9.76
N ILE A 106 -4.22 12.38 -8.75
CA ILE A 106 -4.05 12.89 -7.39
C ILE A 106 -3.14 12.01 -6.54
N ASN A 107 -2.89 10.77 -6.97
CA ASN A 107 -2.14 9.77 -6.21
C ASN A 107 -0.72 9.51 -6.79
N GLY A 108 -0.46 10.00 -7.99
CA GLY A 108 0.81 9.93 -8.71
C GLY A 108 1.14 8.55 -9.29
N ASP A 109 0.14 7.72 -9.59
CA ASP A 109 0.28 6.40 -10.21
C ASP A 109 0.20 6.43 -11.75
N GLY A 110 -0.08 7.61 -12.32
CA GLY A 110 -0.16 7.85 -13.75
C GLY A 110 -1.50 7.45 -14.39
N LEU A 111 -2.54 7.22 -13.60
CA LEU A 111 -3.93 7.07 -14.06
C LEU A 111 -4.77 8.23 -13.54
N ASP A 112 -5.76 8.62 -14.33
CA ASP A 112 -6.71 9.63 -13.85
C ASP A 112 -7.68 9.03 -12.84
N GLU A 113 -8.14 9.86 -11.91
CA GLU A 113 -9.17 9.54 -10.95
C GLU A 113 -10.49 10.25 -11.23
N VAL A 114 -11.54 9.85 -10.50
CA VAL A 114 -12.82 10.55 -10.51
C VAL A 114 -13.27 10.94 -9.11
N ILE A 115 -13.84 12.14 -9.01
CA ILE A 115 -14.51 12.65 -7.82
C ILE A 115 -16.02 12.69 -8.03
N ILE A 116 -16.76 12.18 -7.05
CA ILE A 116 -18.20 12.00 -7.08
C ILE A 116 -18.82 12.65 -5.85
N GLY A 117 -19.56 13.71 -6.11
CA GLY A 117 -20.29 14.46 -5.10
C GLY A 117 -21.55 13.73 -4.63
N ALA A 118 -21.63 13.54 -3.33
CA ALA A 118 -22.83 13.20 -2.56
C ALA A 118 -22.89 14.07 -1.31
N PRO A 119 -24.07 14.31 -0.71
CA PRO A 119 -24.20 15.15 0.48
C PRO A 119 -23.21 14.79 1.57
N GLU A 120 -23.20 13.53 2.02
CA GLU A 120 -22.16 12.98 2.89
C GLU A 120 -22.05 11.45 2.72
N PRO A 121 -20.85 10.90 2.47
CA PRO A 121 -19.64 11.60 2.03
C PRO A 121 -19.61 11.81 0.50
N SER A 122 -18.69 12.65 0.02
CA SER A 122 -18.23 12.57 -1.37
C SER A 122 -17.18 11.48 -1.50
N TYR A 123 -16.90 11.02 -2.71
CA TYR A 123 -16.00 9.90 -2.94
C TYR A 123 -15.00 10.22 -4.05
N VAL A 124 -13.77 9.76 -3.87
CA VAL A 124 -12.77 9.66 -4.93
C VAL A 124 -12.57 8.19 -5.25
N VAL A 125 -12.63 7.82 -6.52
CA VAL A 125 -12.35 6.47 -7.01
C VAL A 125 -11.04 6.51 -7.79
N PHE A 126 -10.13 5.60 -7.45
CA PHE A 126 -8.82 5.51 -8.08
C PHE A 126 -8.85 4.79 -9.42
N GLY A 127 -7.97 5.22 -10.33
CA GLY A 127 -7.71 4.52 -11.57
C GLY A 127 -7.15 3.11 -11.34
N SER A 128 -7.38 2.21 -12.29
CA SER A 128 -6.83 0.86 -12.20
C SER A 128 -6.61 0.18 -13.54
N LYS A 129 -5.34 -0.15 -13.82
CA LYS A 129 -4.95 -1.07 -14.91
C LYS A 129 -5.37 -2.52 -14.67
N LYS A 130 -5.74 -2.88 -13.43
CA LYS A 130 -6.28 -4.22 -13.13
C LYS A 130 -7.71 -4.38 -13.66
N GLY A 131 -8.35 -3.29 -14.06
CA GLY A 131 -9.74 -3.24 -14.48
C GLY A 131 -10.70 -3.07 -13.30
N PHE A 132 -11.99 -2.99 -13.63
CA PHE A 132 -13.07 -2.75 -12.68
C PHE A 132 -14.13 -3.84 -12.80
N ASP A 133 -14.78 -4.17 -11.68
CA ASP A 133 -16.01 -4.96 -11.72
C ASP A 133 -17.12 -4.17 -12.45
N ALA A 134 -18.14 -4.87 -12.96
CA ALA A 134 -19.28 -4.23 -13.61
C ALA A 134 -19.99 -3.21 -12.71
N SER A 135 -19.99 -3.45 -11.40
CA SER A 135 -20.50 -2.51 -10.41
C SER A 135 -19.90 -2.76 -9.02
N PHE A 136 -19.76 -1.70 -8.21
CA PHE A 136 -19.43 -1.80 -6.80
C PHE A 136 -20.09 -0.68 -5.98
N ASP A 137 -20.12 -0.82 -4.65
CA ASP A 137 -20.62 0.22 -3.75
C ASP A 137 -19.50 1.18 -3.33
N ALA A 138 -19.72 2.49 -3.43
CA ALA A 138 -18.73 3.50 -3.06
C ALA A 138 -18.28 3.40 -1.59
N SER A 139 -19.09 2.80 -0.72
CA SER A 139 -18.73 2.56 0.68
C SER A 139 -17.67 1.47 0.88
N THR A 140 -17.30 0.70 -0.15
CA THR A 140 -16.25 -0.33 -0.06
C THR A 140 -14.85 0.19 -0.38
N LEU A 141 -14.72 1.49 -0.71
CA LEU A 141 -13.43 2.13 -0.91
C LEU A 141 -12.58 2.09 0.36
N ASN A 142 -11.30 1.74 0.23
CA ASN A 142 -10.47 1.30 1.36
C ASN A 142 -9.07 1.94 1.40
N GLY A 143 -8.85 3.03 0.66
CA GLY A 143 -7.56 3.70 0.52
C GLY A 143 -6.67 3.14 -0.60
N THR A 144 -6.95 1.92 -1.10
CA THR A 144 -6.25 1.35 -2.28
C THR A 144 -7.06 1.50 -3.56
N SER A 145 -8.39 1.56 -3.46
CA SER A 145 -9.32 1.77 -4.59
C SER A 145 -9.93 3.18 -4.63
N GLY A 146 -9.55 4.04 -3.69
CA GLY A 146 -10.13 5.35 -3.47
C GLY A 146 -10.50 5.59 -2.00
N PHE A 147 -11.15 6.72 -1.72
CA PHE A 147 -11.52 7.12 -0.36
C PHE A 147 -12.76 8.01 -0.30
N ALA A 148 -13.33 8.16 0.89
CA ALA A 148 -14.43 9.06 1.18
C ALA A 148 -13.93 10.40 1.73
N ILE A 149 -14.55 11.50 1.29
CA ILE A 149 -14.33 12.86 1.79
C ILE A 149 -15.55 13.26 2.61
N ASN A 150 -15.35 13.39 3.93
CA ASN A 150 -16.39 13.81 4.86
C ASN A 150 -16.50 15.34 4.90
N GLY A 151 -17.73 15.85 4.97
CA GLY A 151 -18.00 17.28 5.15
C GLY A 151 -17.65 17.76 6.56
N VAL A 152 -17.56 19.09 6.74
CA VAL A 152 -17.19 19.73 8.02
C VAL A 152 -18.43 20.08 8.86
N ASN A 153 -19.65 20.03 8.30
CA ASN A 153 -20.89 20.38 9.01
C ASN A 153 -22.10 19.52 8.55
N ASP A 154 -22.69 18.78 9.48
CA ASP A 154 -23.75 17.76 9.26
C ASP A 154 -25.07 18.30 8.68
N PHE A 155 -25.32 19.62 8.70
CA PHE A 155 -26.70 20.11 8.63
C PHE A 155 -27.20 20.58 7.25
N TYR A 156 -26.34 20.87 6.26
CA TYR A 156 -26.82 21.49 5.01
C TYR A 156 -26.08 21.12 3.71
N ASN A 157 -25.46 19.94 3.59
CA ASN A 157 -24.73 19.53 2.37
C ASN A 157 -25.64 19.06 1.21
N SER A 158 -26.84 19.64 1.06
CA SER A 158 -27.84 19.17 0.10
C SER A 158 -27.60 19.58 -1.35
N ASP A 159 -26.62 20.42 -1.66
CA ASP A 159 -25.95 20.49 -2.97
C ASP A 159 -24.44 20.58 -2.74
N ILE A 160 -23.73 19.71 -3.44
CA ILE A 160 -22.28 19.65 -3.45
C ILE A 160 -21.83 19.81 -4.91
N SER A 161 -20.76 20.56 -5.12
CA SER A 161 -20.08 20.65 -6.41
C SER A 161 -18.66 20.14 -6.25
N VAL A 162 -18.20 19.33 -7.19
CA VAL A 162 -16.84 18.81 -7.20
C VAL A 162 -16.19 19.13 -8.54
N SER A 163 -14.88 19.36 -8.53
CA SER A 163 -14.05 19.55 -9.73
C SER A 163 -12.62 19.14 -9.41
N SER A 164 -11.86 18.76 -10.44
CA SER A 164 -10.40 18.88 -10.36
C SER A 164 -10.02 20.36 -10.25
N ALA A 165 -8.98 20.64 -9.48
CA ALA A 165 -8.33 21.94 -9.40
C ALA A 165 -7.03 21.98 -10.24
N GLY A 166 -6.58 20.83 -10.76
CA GLY A 166 -5.23 20.65 -11.29
C GLY A 166 -4.17 20.73 -10.18
N ASP A 167 -2.89 20.62 -10.53
CA ASP A 167 -1.79 20.92 -9.59
C ASP A 167 -1.71 22.43 -9.31
N ILE A 168 -2.29 22.88 -8.20
CA ILE A 168 -2.29 24.30 -7.82
C ILE A 168 -1.17 24.67 -6.86
N ASN A 169 -0.45 23.67 -6.32
CA ASN A 169 0.61 23.87 -5.34
C ASN A 169 2.03 23.62 -5.91
N GLY A 170 2.13 23.07 -7.12
CA GLY A 170 3.36 22.79 -7.86
C GLY A 170 4.09 21.52 -7.41
N ASP A 171 3.41 20.56 -6.76
CA ASP A 171 4.01 19.31 -6.28
C ASP A 171 3.96 18.16 -7.31
N GLY A 172 3.35 18.40 -8.47
CA GLY A 172 3.23 17.48 -9.58
C GLY A 172 2.08 16.48 -9.47
N LEU A 173 1.20 16.62 -8.47
CA LEU A 173 -0.04 15.87 -8.34
C LEU A 173 -1.24 16.80 -8.56
N ASP A 174 -2.31 16.27 -9.13
CA ASP A 174 -3.53 17.05 -9.27
C ASP A 174 -4.24 17.23 -7.91
N ASP A 175 -4.87 18.40 -7.75
CA ASP A 175 -5.64 18.75 -6.56
C ASP A 175 -7.15 18.72 -6.82
N LEU A 176 -7.93 18.71 -5.76
CA LEU A 176 -9.39 18.67 -5.79
C LEU A 176 -9.98 19.95 -5.23
N ILE A 177 -11.14 20.37 -5.76
CA ILE A 177 -11.96 21.42 -5.14
C ILE A 177 -13.40 20.94 -4.91
N ILE A 178 -13.88 21.16 -3.70
CA ILE A 178 -15.22 20.77 -3.24
C ILE A 178 -15.98 22.01 -2.74
N GLY A 179 -17.16 22.25 -3.29
CA GLY A 179 -18.06 23.33 -2.90
C GLY A 179 -19.10 22.87 -1.88
N ALA A 180 -19.17 23.56 -0.75
CA ALA A 180 -20.22 23.45 0.26
C ALA A 180 -21.03 24.76 0.29
N TYR A 181 -21.87 24.95 -0.73
CA TYR A 181 -22.58 26.21 -0.98
C TYR A 181 -23.52 26.69 0.16
N TYR A 182 -23.98 25.79 1.04
CA TYR A 182 -24.82 26.14 2.20
C TYR A 182 -24.06 26.14 3.53
N ALA A 183 -22.75 25.90 3.51
CA ALA A 183 -21.93 26.14 4.69
C ALA A 183 -22.11 27.58 5.18
N SER A 184 -21.93 27.80 6.48
CA SER A 184 -22.23 29.09 7.11
C SER A 184 -21.05 29.64 7.93
N PRO A 185 -19.82 29.70 7.38
CA PRO A 185 -18.65 30.18 8.13
C PRO A 185 -18.78 31.63 8.59
N ASN A 186 -19.50 32.46 7.81
CA ASN A 186 -19.61 33.90 8.00
C ASN A 186 -21.09 34.32 8.09
N GLY A 187 -21.95 33.45 8.61
CA GLY A 187 -23.40 33.64 8.67
C GLY A 187 -24.17 32.77 7.67
N SER A 188 -25.51 32.79 7.76
CA SER A 188 -26.42 31.85 7.09
C SER A 188 -26.14 31.72 5.59
N ARG A 189 -25.78 30.51 5.16
CA ARG A 189 -25.53 30.12 3.76
C ARG A 189 -24.53 31.03 3.04
N SER A 190 -23.47 31.45 3.74
CA SER A 190 -22.36 32.21 3.15
C SER A 190 -21.49 31.37 2.20
N GLY A 191 -21.59 30.04 2.29
CA GLY A 191 -20.88 29.08 1.46
C GLY A 191 -19.42 28.90 1.87
N GLN A 192 -18.87 27.72 1.55
CA GLN A 192 -17.44 27.42 1.62
C GLN A 192 -17.02 26.65 0.37
N SER A 193 -15.73 26.75 0.06
CA SER A 193 -15.06 25.86 -0.89
C SER A 193 -13.79 25.36 -0.22
N TYR A 194 -13.51 24.08 -0.41
CA TYR A 194 -12.36 23.40 0.16
C TYR A 194 -11.50 22.91 -0.98
N VAL A 195 -10.20 23.19 -0.90
CA VAL A 195 -9.21 22.54 -1.74
C VAL A 195 -8.60 21.39 -0.94
N VAL A 196 -8.46 20.23 -1.57
CA VAL A 196 -7.77 19.08 -1.02
C VAL A 196 -6.60 18.79 -1.94
N PHE A 197 -5.38 18.83 -1.39
CA PHE A 197 -4.20 18.56 -2.20
C PHE A 197 -4.06 17.08 -2.50
N GLY A 198 -3.55 16.79 -3.70
CA GLY A 198 -3.11 15.45 -4.08
C GLY A 198 -2.05 14.94 -3.10
N ASN A 199 -1.96 13.62 -2.99
CA ASN A 199 -0.88 13.01 -2.23
C ASN A 199 -0.52 11.61 -2.74
N ARG A 200 0.78 11.32 -2.76
CA ARG A 200 1.31 10.00 -3.06
C ARG A 200 1.84 9.33 -1.81
N ALA A 201 1.59 8.04 -1.66
CA ALA A 201 2.15 7.26 -0.57
C ALA A 201 3.68 7.15 -0.68
N PRO A 202 4.42 7.18 0.45
CA PRO A 202 5.83 6.85 0.47
C PRO A 202 6.08 5.46 -0.11
N VAL A 203 7.17 5.29 -0.84
CA VAL A 203 7.60 4.01 -1.40
C VAL A 203 8.87 3.56 -0.70
N LEU A 204 8.79 2.40 -0.04
CA LEU A 204 9.92 1.71 0.58
C LEU A 204 10.14 0.38 -0.14
N ASP A 205 11.36 0.20 -0.66
CA ASP A 205 11.84 -1.04 -1.26
C ASP A 205 13.04 -1.52 -0.45
N LEU A 206 12.92 -2.70 0.17
CA LEU A 206 13.92 -3.24 1.08
C LEU A 206 15.05 -4.00 0.37
N ASN A 207 14.88 -4.39 -0.89
CA ASN A 207 15.81 -5.25 -1.64
C ASN A 207 16.53 -4.54 -2.81
N GLY A 208 16.26 -3.25 -2.97
CA GLY A 208 16.98 -2.36 -3.87
C GLY A 208 16.67 -2.63 -5.34
N ASN A 209 17.65 -3.11 -6.10
CA ASN A 209 17.51 -3.32 -7.55
C ASN A 209 16.88 -4.68 -7.92
N SER A 210 16.42 -5.44 -6.93
CA SER A 210 15.83 -6.76 -7.15
C SER A 210 14.34 -6.64 -7.51
N SER A 211 13.74 -7.75 -7.95
CA SER A 211 12.31 -7.77 -8.26
C SER A 211 11.47 -7.85 -6.99
N GLY A 212 10.41 -7.05 -6.92
CA GLY A 212 9.56 -6.93 -5.74
C GLY A 212 10.20 -6.04 -4.68
N ILE A 213 9.50 -5.80 -3.57
CA ILE A 213 9.94 -4.85 -2.53
C ILE A 213 10.44 -5.51 -1.24
N ASP A 214 10.24 -6.83 -1.13
CA ASP A 214 10.53 -7.61 0.08
C ASP A 214 12.00 -8.08 0.10
N PHE A 215 12.58 -8.12 1.30
CA PHE A 215 13.95 -8.56 1.53
C PHE A 215 14.00 -9.92 2.26
N SER A 216 15.11 -10.63 2.10
CA SER A 216 15.36 -11.88 2.83
C SER A 216 16.78 -11.92 3.34
N THR A 217 16.94 -12.35 4.58
CA THR A 217 18.25 -12.50 5.22
C THR A 217 18.25 -13.67 6.18
N THR A 218 19.39 -13.94 6.81
CA THR A 218 19.55 -15.06 7.73
C THR A 218 20.16 -14.63 9.05
N PHE A 219 19.56 -15.06 10.15
CA PHE A 219 20.10 -14.81 11.48
C PHE A 219 21.05 -15.93 11.89
N SER A 220 22.28 -15.57 12.26
CA SER A 220 23.33 -16.51 12.69
C SER A 220 23.72 -16.35 14.16
N GLY A 221 22.84 -15.78 14.99
CA GLY A 221 23.05 -15.55 16.43
C GLY A 221 23.87 -14.32 16.81
N THR A 222 24.03 -13.38 15.86
CA THR A 222 24.51 -12.01 16.11
C THR A 222 23.54 -11.04 15.44
N PRO A 223 23.40 -9.79 15.93
CA PRO A 223 22.53 -8.80 15.31
C PRO A 223 22.76 -8.70 13.81
N VAL A 224 21.68 -8.71 13.03
CA VAL A 224 21.71 -8.73 11.56
C VAL A 224 20.96 -7.54 11.00
N SER A 225 21.46 -6.94 9.91
CA SER A 225 20.71 -5.95 9.14
C SER A 225 19.47 -6.59 8.54
N ILE A 226 18.35 -5.87 8.58
CA ILE A 226 17.08 -6.34 8.04
C ILE A 226 16.62 -5.52 6.84
N LEU A 227 17.54 -4.84 6.19
CA LEU A 227 17.39 -4.18 4.89
C LEU A 227 18.64 -4.49 4.04
N ASP A 228 18.49 -4.50 2.72
CA ASP A 228 19.65 -4.48 1.82
C ASP A 228 20.39 -3.14 1.95
N SER A 229 21.69 -3.16 1.68
CA SER A 229 22.55 -1.99 1.59
C SER A 229 22.15 -0.98 0.52
N ASP A 230 21.44 -1.43 -0.53
CA ASP A 230 20.97 -0.60 -1.64
C ASP A 230 19.45 -0.33 -1.63
N PHE A 231 18.78 -0.58 -0.51
CA PHE A 231 17.35 -0.29 -0.33
C PHE A 231 16.99 1.15 -0.74
N THR A 232 15.77 1.34 -1.23
CA THR A 232 15.28 2.65 -1.67
C THR A 232 14.12 3.15 -0.80
N LEU A 233 14.09 4.46 -0.60
CA LEU A 233 13.01 5.15 0.08
C LEU A 233 12.79 6.48 -0.63
N SER A 234 11.57 6.70 -1.12
CA SER A 234 11.18 7.88 -1.87
C SER A 234 9.76 8.31 -1.52
N ASP A 235 9.48 9.59 -1.73
CA ASP A 235 8.16 10.17 -1.54
C ASP A 235 7.99 11.37 -2.50
N ASN A 236 6.76 11.88 -2.70
CA ASN A 236 6.56 13.17 -3.37
C ASN A 236 7.03 14.34 -2.49
N LYS A 237 7.05 14.16 -1.16
CA LYS A 237 7.58 15.15 -0.22
C LYS A 237 9.08 14.99 0.02
N THR A 238 9.63 15.98 0.72
CA THR A 238 11.04 15.97 1.15
C THR A 238 11.24 15.38 2.55
N THR A 239 10.16 15.18 3.30
CA THR A 239 10.17 14.75 4.70
C THR A 239 9.17 13.64 4.97
N LEU A 240 9.48 12.81 5.96
CA LEU A 240 8.57 11.80 6.51
C LEU A 240 8.27 12.12 7.98
N ALA A 241 7.16 11.63 8.51
CA ALA A 241 6.74 11.82 9.89
C ALA A 241 7.08 10.62 10.79
N GLY A 242 7.17 9.43 10.22
CA GLY A 242 7.46 8.22 10.97
C GLY A 242 7.70 6.97 10.12
N ALA A 243 8.11 5.91 10.81
CA ALA A 243 8.02 4.54 10.32
C ALA A 243 7.69 3.59 11.46
N THR A 244 6.94 2.54 11.17
CA THR A 244 6.60 1.47 12.09
C THR A 244 7.20 0.17 11.54
N ILE A 245 8.03 -0.49 12.36
CA ILE A 245 8.65 -1.76 12.03
C ILE A 245 8.19 -2.79 13.04
N THR A 246 7.55 -3.88 12.59
CA THR A 246 6.87 -4.84 13.47
C THR A 246 7.32 -6.26 13.20
N ILE A 247 7.74 -6.97 14.25
CA ILE A 247 7.92 -8.42 14.21
C ILE A 247 6.53 -9.08 14.26
N THR A 248 6.10 -9.76 13.20
CA THR A 248 4.72 -10.28 13.10
C THR A 248 4.49 -11.52 13.95
N ASN A 249 5.56 -12.26 14.26
CA ASN A 249 5.51 -13.51 15.02
C ASN A 249 6.50 -13.51 16.20
N LEU A 250 6.37 -12.51 17.07
CA LEU A 250 7.22 -12.33 18.26
C LEU A 250 7.35 -13.63 19.08
N LEU A 251 8.56 -14.15 19.22
CA LEU A 251 8.84 -15.49 19.74
C LEU A 251 9.06 -15.52 21.26
N ASN A 252 9.77 -14.52 21.80
CA ASN A 252 10.22 -14.54 23.20
C ASN A 252 10.28 -13.14 23.85
N GLY A 253 9.42 -12.22 23.41
CA GLY A 253 9.24 -10.90 24.03
C GLY A 253 10.53 -10.09 24.07
N ALA A 254 10.97 -9.67 25.28
CA ALA A 254 12.20 -8.89 25.46
C ALA A 254 13.49 -9.61 25.02
N GLY A 255 13.43 -10.93 24.78
CA GLY A 255 14.53 -11.69 24.18
C GLY A 255 14.69 -11.48 22.68
N GLU A 256 13.79 -10.75 22.04
CA GLU A 256 13.78 -10.36 20.62
C GLU A 256 13.73 -8.83 20.53
N THR A 257 14.61 -8.26 19.71
CA THR A 257 14.80 -6.80 19.67
C THR A 257 14.97 -6.31 18.24
N LEU A 258 14.40 -5.13 17.99
CA LEU A 258 14.72 -4.28 16.87
C LEU A 258 15.46 -3.05 17.41
N ASN A 259 16.67 -2.81 16.94
CA ASN A 259 17.48 -1.66 17.37
C ASN A 259 17.73 -0.74 16.17
N ALA A 260 17.68 0.57 16.40
CA ALA A 260 18.03 1.58 15.40
C ALA A 260 18.78 2.74 16.06
N THR A 261 19.65 3.41 15.30
CA THR A 261 20.35 4.61 15.71
C THR A 261 19.53 5.84 15.32
N ALA A 262 19.07 6.59 16.30
CA ALA A 262 18.36 7.86 16.10
C ALA A 262 19.28 8.90 15.44
N ILE A 263 18.74 9.63 14.45
CA ILE A 263 19.44 10.66 13.69
C ILE A 263 18.51 11.86 13.51
N GLY A 264 19.06 13.08 13.64
CA GLY A 264 18.27 14.31 13.51
C GLY A 264 17.17 14.40 14.57
N ASN A 265 15.95 14.68 14.12
CA ASN A 265 14.75 14.77 14.96
C ASN A 265 14.03 13.43 15.15
N ILE A 266 14.57 12.34 14.61
CA ILE A 266 13.94 11.02 14.63
C ILE A 266 14.25 10.33 15.96
N THR A 267 13.20 10.00 16.70
CA THR A 267 13.27 9.13 17.89
C THR A 267 13.03 7.68 17.50
N ALA A 268 13.74 6.74 18.13
CA ALA A 268 13.59 5.31 17.91
C ALA A 268 13.22 4.62 19.23
N THR A 269 12.03 4.01 19.30
CA THR A 269 11.52 3.37 20.53
C THR A 269 11.01 1.97 20.22
N TYR A 270 11.60 0.95 20.85
CA TYR A 270 11.15 -0.45 20.72
C TYR A 270 10.24 -0.86 21.88
N ASN A 271 9.11 -1.46 21.55
CA ASN A 271 8.19 -2.06 22.51
C ASN A 271 8.33 -3.59 22.49
N PRO A 272 8.94 -4.21 23.53
CA PRO A 272 9.18 -5.65 23.57
C PRO A 272 7.91 -6.49 23.79
N THR A 273 6.78 -5.87 24.15
CA THR A 273 5.50 -6.57 24.31
C THR A 273 4.80 -6.76 22.96
N THR A 274 4.93 -5.78 22.06
CA THR A 274 4.27 -5.81 20.74
C THR A 274 5.23 -6.18 19.60
N GLY A 275 6.54 -6.20 19.85
CA GLY A 275 7.54 -6.44 18.81
C GLY A 275 7.70 -5.27 17.84
N THR A 276 7.31 -4.05 18.27
CA THR A 276 7.22 -2.89 17.38
C THR A 276 8.32 -1.87 17.70
N LEU A 277 9.12 -1.53 16.69
CA LEU A 277 9.98 -0.36 16.68
C LEU A 277 9.25 0.81 16.03
N SER A 278 9.04 1.88 16.79
CA SER A 278 8.47 3.13 16.31
C SER A 278 9.57 4.15 16.06
N LEU A 279 9.70 4.59 14.81
CA LEU A 279 10.50 5.75 14.41
C LEU A 279 9.56 6.96 14.30
N ARG A 280 9.79 8.03 15.06
CA ARG A 280 8.89 9.19 15.12
C ARG A 280 9.64 10.51 15.09
N GLY A 281 9.13 11.46 14.32
CA GLY A 281 9.63 12.83 14.21
C GLY A 281 9.71 13.25 12.75
N THR A 282 9.21 14.44 12.43
CA THR A 282 9.29 14.96 11.06
C THR A 282 10.73 15.30 10.70
N ASP A 283 11.27 14.62 9.70
CA ASP A 283 12.63 14.82 9.23
C ASP A 283 12.78 14.42 7.75
N THR A 284 13.90 14.78 7.14
CA THR A 284 14.21 14.50 5.74
C THR A 284 14.24 13.00 5.43
N ILE A 285 13.90 12.65 4.18
CA ILE A 285 14.03 11.27 3.68
C ILE A 285 15.46 10.75 3.87
N ALA A 286 16.48 11.60 3.69
CA ALA A 286 17.88 11.23 3.87
C ALA A 286 18.19 10.78 5.31
N ASN A 287 17.65 11.47 6.32
CA ASN A 287 17.81 11.05 7.71
C ASN A 287 17.04 9.75 8.00
N TYR A 288 15.81 9.60 7.50
CA TYR A 288 15.08 8.34 7.61
C TYR A 288 15.81 7.16 6.97
N ARG A 289 16.44 7.36 5.80
CA ARG A 289 17.29 6.34 5.17
C ARG A 289 18.45 5.93 6.07
N GLN A 290 19.13 6.88 6.72
CA GLN A 290 20.24 6.53 7.63
C GLN A 290 19.75 5.77 8.88
N VAL A 291 18.61 6.17 9.46
CA VAL A 291 18.02 5.46 10.61
C VAL A 291 17.61 4.04 10.20
N LEU A 292 16.89 3.88 9.08
CA LEU A 292 16.47 2.58 8.57
C LEU A 292 17.65 1.66 8.24
N ASN A 293 18.71 2.20 7.63
CA ASN A 293 19.93 1.45 7.34
C ASN A 293 20.64 0.93 8.61
N SER A 294 20.38 1.54 9.76
CA SER A 294 20.94 1.11 11.06
C SER A 294 20.06 0.07 11.77
N VAL A 295 18.89 -0.26 11.22
CA VAL A 295 17.95 -1.18 11.87
C VAL A 295 18.53 -2.58 11.86
N THR A 296 18.65 -3.16 13.06
CA THR A 296 19.11 -4.55 13.23
C THR A 296 18.09 -5.37 14.02
N TYR A 297 17.95 -6.62 13.61
CA TYR A 297 17.21 -7.64 14.35
C TYR A 297 18.17 -8.48 15.19
N ASN A 298 17.76 -8.81 16.41
CA ASN A 298 18.48 -9.75 17.26
C ASN A 298 17.51 -10.55 18.13
N THR A 299 17.82 -11.83 18.36
CA THR A 299 17.05 -12.69 19.26
C THR A 299 17.90 -13.67 20.04
N THR A 300 17.40 -14.09 21.20
CA THR A 300 17.90 -15.23 21.98
C THR A 300 17.19 -16.54 21.65
N ALA A 301 16.22 -16.53 20.72
CA ALA A 301 15.53 -17.73 20.27
C ALA A 301 16.48 -18.67 19.50
N THR A 302 16.25 -19.97 19.64
CA THR A 302 17.10 -21.03 19.05
C THR A 302 16.62 -21.50 17.68
N THR A 303 15.49 -20.98 17.22
CA THR A 303 14.90 -21.18 15.90
C THR A 303 14.32 -19.85 15.45
N VAL A 304 14.67 -19.41 14.25
CA VAL A 304 14.15 -18.16 13.65
C VAL A 304 13.45 -18.51 12.35
N ASN A 305 12.17 -18.14 12.30
CA ASN A 305 11.39 -18.06 11.07
C ASN A 305 10.52 -16.83 11.26
N THR A 306 11.10 -15.66 11.06
CA THR A 306 10.51 -14.39 11.50
C THR A 306 10.24 -13.50 10.30
N THR A 307 9.05 -12.90 10.27
CA THR A 307 8.71 -11.86 9.30
C THR A 307 8.64 -10.52 10.01
N ILE A 308 9.28 -9.51 9.43
CA ILE A 308 9.30 -8.15 9.93
C ILE A 308 8.64 -7.25 8.90
N GLU A 309 7.55 -6.59 9.27
CA GLU A 309 6.82 -5.66 8.43
C GLU A 309 7.31 -4.23 8.64
N PHE A 310 7.38 -3.47 7.56
CA PHE A 310 7.71 -2.04 7.56
C PHE A 310 6.57 -1.26 6.93
N VAL A 311 6.18 -0.17 7.58
CA VAL A 311 5.27 0.85 7.04
C VAL A 311 5.88 2.21 7.33
N VAL A 312 6.07 3.03 6.29
CA VAL A 312 6.55 4.40 6.39
C VAL A 312 5.36 5.36 6.31
N ASP A 313 5.42 6.47 7.04
CA ASP A 313 4.36 7.47 7.14
C ASP A 313 4.91 8.89 6.91
N ASP A 314 4.36 9.62 5.95
CA ASP A 314 4.72 11.02 5.68
C ASP A 314 3.96 12.06 6.53
N GLY A 315 2.89 11.63 7.21
CA GLY A 315 2.02 12.45 8.04
C GLY A 315 0.95 13.27 7.31
N GLN A 316 0.74 13.12 6.00
CA GLN A 316 -0.23 13.90 5.23
C GLN A 316 -1.30 13.00 4.58
N ALA A 317 -2.51 12.98 5.15
CA ALA A 317 -3.63 12.29 4.53
C ALA A 317 -4.21 13.07 3.32
N PRO A 318 -4.83 12.39 2.33
CA PRO A 318 -4.94 10.92 2.19
C PRO A 318 -3.60 10.29 1.78
N LEU A 319 -3.51 8.95 1.79
CA LEU A 319 -2.34 8.22 1.28
C LEU A 319 -1.02 8.51 2.00
N ASN A 320 -1.02 8.69 3.31
CA ASN A 320 0.19 9.00 4.06
C ASN A 320 1.13 7.80 4.31
N THR A 321 0.63 6.57 4.16
CA THR A 321 1.37 5.35 4.52
C THR A 321 1.79 4.52 3.32
N SER A 322 3.03 4.02 3.35
CA SER A 322 3.55 3.09 2.33
C SER A 322 2.76 1.78 2.29
N ALA A 323 2.91 1.06 1.18
CA ALA A 323 2.61 -0.37 1.17
C ALA A 323 3.43 -1.09 2.25
N VAL A 324 2.88 -2.19 2.79
CA VAL A 324 3.63 -3.07 3.70
C VAL A 324 4.70 -3.78 2.88
N THR A 325 5.96 -3.60 3.28
CA THR A 325 7.08 -4.38 2.79
C THR A 325 7.67 -5.20 3.93
N THR A 326 8.24 -6.36 3.60
CA THR A 326 8.64 -7.35 4.59
C THR A 326 10.09 -7.78 4.45
N THR A 327 10.72 -8.05 5.59
CA THR A 327 11.94 -8.82 5.67
C THR A 327 11.64 -10.18 6.27
N THR A 328 11.97 -11.24 5.53
CA THR A 328 11.88 -12.62 6.04
C THR A 328 13.25 -13.10 6.51
N LEU A 329 13.32 -13.56 7.75
CA LEU A 329 14.51 -14.14 8.35
C LEU A 329 14.40 -15.66 8.42
N GLY A 330 15.28 -16.33 7.68
CA GLY A 330 15.59 -17.73 7.90
C GLY A 330 16.63 -17.92 9.01
N PHE A 331 16.64 -19.10 9.61
CA PHE A 331 17.75 -19.54 10.46
C PHE A 331 18.67 -20.45 9.66
N ILE A 332 19.94 -20.04 9.47
CA ILE A 332 20.97 -20.98 9.03
C ILE A 332 21.61 -21.57 10.29
N GLN A 333 21.32 -22.84 10.56
CA GLN A 333 22.12 -23.61 11.50
C GLN A 333 23.49 -23.82 10.85
N LYS A 334 24.55 -23.22 11.41
CA LYS A 334 25.89 -23.31 10.82
C LYS A 334 26.35 -24.76 10.82
N PHE A 335 26.59 -25.30 9.62
CA PHE A 335 27.15 -26.63 9.39
C PHE A 335 28.67 -26.55 9.38
N ILE A 336 29.34 -27.31 10.24
CA ILE A 336 30.79 -27.37 10.38
C ILE A 336 31.20 -28.80 10.05
N THR A 337 31.91 -28.97 8.96
CA THR A 337 32.29 -30.29 8.47
C THR A 337 33.80 -30.42 8.39
N GLY A 338 34.33 -31.52 8.94
CA GLY A 338 35.73 -31.89 8.84
C GLY A 338 36.09 -32.58 7.52
N THR A 339 37.32 -33.04 7.49
CA THR A 339 38.00 -33.78 6.43
C THR A 339 38.01 -35.27 6.77
N THR A 340 38.72 -36.10 6.02
CA THR A 340 38.93 -37.52 6.38
C THR A 340 40.17 -37.73 7.27
N SER A 341 40.68 -36.65 7.88
CA SER A 341 41.82 -36.66 8.79
C SER A 341 41.35 -36.21 10.18
N ALA A 342 42.17 -36.42 11.21
CA ALA A 342 41.86 -35.93 12.56
C ALA A 342 41.78 -34.40 12.59
N ASP A 343 40.59 -33.88 12.89
CA ASP A 343 40.25 -32.46 12.89
C ASP A 343 39.92 -31.93 14.29
N ILE A 344 40.06 -30.62 14.48
CA ILE A 344 39.53 -29.91 15.65
C ILE A 344 38.46 -28.94 15.16
N LEU A 345 37.20 -29.29 15.36
CA LEU A 345 36.05 -28.52 14.91
C LEU A 345 35.45 -27.76 16.08
N ILE A 346 35.40 -26.44 15.94
CA ILE A 346 34.97 -25.52 16.99
C ILE A 346 33.78 -24.70 16.49
N GLY A 347 32.65 -24.93 17.14
CA GLY A 347 31.40 -24.24 16.97
C GLY A 347 31.42 -22.80 17.46
N THR A 348 30.33 -22.12 17.13
CA THR A 348 30.01 -20.76 17.58
C THR A 348 29.21 -20.83 18.89
N ARG A 349 28.89 -19.70 19.52
CA ARG A 349 27.99 -19.71 20.70
C ARG A 349 26.51 -20.05 20.39
N ASN A 350 26.22 -20.45 19.15
CA ASN A 350 24.88 -20.64 18.58
C ASN A 350 24.74 -22.08 18.10
N ASN A 351 23.51 -22.59 18.00
CA ASN A 351 23.22 -23.94 17.51
C ASN A 351 23.98 -24.24 16.20
N ASN A 352 24.82 -25.26 16.23
CA ASN A 352 25.58 -25.76 15.10
C ASN A 352 25.13 -27.16 14.72
N ILE A 353 25.44 -27.55 13.49
CA ILE A 353 25.54 -28.95 13.11
C ILE A 353 27.02 -29.23 12.85
N ILE A 354 27.63 -30.15 13.61
CA ILE A 354 29.06 -30.44 13.52
C ILE A 354 29.25 -31.89 13.11
N GLU A 355 30.05 -32.12 12.07
CA GLU A 355 30.33 -33.43 11.49
C GLU A 355 31.83 -33.58 11.26
N GLY A 356 32.46 -34.56 11.93
CA GLY A 356 33.88 -34.86 11.78
C GLY A 356 34.25 -35.45 10.41
N LYS A 357 33.42 -36.39 9.93
CA LYS A 357 33.74 -37.40 8.90
C LYS A 357 34.78 -38.39 9.42
N ALA A 358 35.63 -38.97 8.56
CA ALA A 358 36.61 -39.96 8.97
C ALA A 358 37.79 -39.31 9.71
N GLY A 359 38.31 -39.93 10.77
CA GLY A 359 39.37 -39.33 11.57
C GLY A 359 39.19 -39.68 13.04
N ASN A 360 40.00 -39.09 13.91
CA ASN A 360 39.69 -39.08 15.33
C ASN A 360 39.57 -37.62 15.72
N ASP A 361 38.35 -37.09 15.68
CA ASP A 361 38.11 -35.66 15.69
C ASP A 361 37.82 -35.14 17.09
N LYS A 362 38.04 -33.84 17.29
CA LYS A 362 37.65 -33.13 18.51
C LYS A 362 36.60 -32.08 18.18
N LEU A 363 35.37 -32.29 18.65
CA LEU A 363 34.20 -31.47 18.31
C LEU A 363 33.76 -30.63 19.51
N THR A 364 33.73 -29.30 19.40
CA THR A 364 33.31 -28.41 20.50
C THR A 364 32.17 -27.51 20.03
N GLY A 365 31.05 -27.48 20.74
CA GLY A 365 29.89 -26.64 20.44
C GLY A 365 30.12 -25.16 20.71
N ASN A 366 30.70 -24.83 21.88
CA ASN A 366 30.91 -23.45 22.39
C ASN A 366 29.62 -22.70 22.79
N GLY A 367 28.45 -23.36 22.78
CA GLY A 367 27.18 -22.86 23.31
C GLY A 367 26.00 -23.02 22.35
N GLY A 368 24.78 -23.01 22.89
CA GLY A 368 23.57 -23.33 22.12
C GLY A 368 23.18 -24.80 22.24
N ARG A 369 22.21 -25.23 21.43
CA ARG A 369 21.81 -26.64 21.25
C ARG A 369 22.41 -27.17 19.96
N ASP A 370 23.58 -27.76 20.08
CA ASP A 370 24.33 -28.30 18.96
C ASP A 370 23.89 -29.72 18.59
N LYS A 371 24.00 -30.03 17.30
CA LYS A 371 23.81 -31.38 16.75
C LYS A 371 25.14 -31.90 16.23
N PHE A 372 25.61 -33.01 16.79
CA PHE A 372 26.81 -33.70 16.29
C PHE A 372 26.38 -34.88 15.43
N ILE A 373 26.94 -35.00 14.22
CA ILE A 373 26.66 -36.08 13.28
C ILE A 373 27.82 -37.08 13.32
N PHE A 374 27.49 -38.36 13.51
CA PHE A 374 28.43 -39.47 13.48
C PHE A 374 27.93 -40.55 12.54
N ARG A 375 28.80 -41.10 11.69
CA ARG A 375 28.49 -42.22 10.82
C ARG A 375 29.40 -43.43 11.10
N PRO A 376 28.94 -44.65 10.82
CA PRO A 376 29.81 -45.82 10.84
C PRO A 376 31.03 -45.62 9.93
N GLY A 377 32.23 -45.74 10.50
CA GLY A 377 33.50 -45.53 9.78
C GLY A 377 34.14 -44.15 9.98
N ASP A 378 33.49 -43.25 10.72
CA ASP A 378 34.03 -41.91 11.02
C ASP A 378 35.22 -41.95 11.99
N GLY A 379 35.43 -43.04 12.73
CA GLY A 379 36.56 -43.22 13.64
C GLY A 379 36.19 -42.96 15.10
N ILE A 380 37.14 -42.50 15.93
CA ILE A 380 36.92 -42.26 17.37
C ILE A 380 36.97 -40.76 17.67
N ASP A 381 35.80 -40.16 17.74
CA ASP A 381 35.65 -38.72 17.98
C ASP A 381 35.44 -38.39 19.46
N THR A 382 35.90 -37.21 19.85
CA THR A 382 35.79 -36.65 21.19
C THR A 382 34.99 -35.36 21.16
N ILE A 383 33.79 -35.36 21.75
CA ILE A 383 33.04 -34.11 21.99
C ILE A 383 33.61 -33.43 23.23
N THR A 384 34.03 -32.17 23.11
CA THR A 384 34.54 -31.34 24.23
C THR A 384 33.66 -30.16 24.62
N ASP A 385 32.37 -30.26 24.31
CA ASP A 385 31.38 -29.25 24.66
C ASP A 385 30.96 -29.34 26.14
N PHE A 386 31.62 -28.57 27.01
CA PHE A 386 31.51 -28.70 28.47
C PHE A 386 31.07 -27.42 29.21
N GLY A 387 30.44 -26.44 28.55
CA GLY A 387 30.01 -25.21 29.23
C GLY A 387 28.82 -24.50 28.58
N GLY A 388 27.61 -24.68 29.12
CA GLY A 388 26.41 -23.92 28.76
C GLY A 388 25.10 -24.72 28.81
N VAL A 389 23.95 -24.05 28.92
CA VAL A 389 22.62 -24.68 28.96
C VAL A 389 22.28 -25.24 27.56
N GLY A 390 22.61 -26.52 27.34
CA GLY A 390 22.44 -27.19 26.05
C GLY A 390 23.06 -28.59 26.09
N LYS A 391 22.52 -29.49 26.93
CA LYS A 391 22.94 -30.90 26.88
C LYS A 391 22.57 -31.50 25.52
N LEU A 392 23.49 -32.28 24.93
CA LEU A 392 23.30 -33.26 23.85
C LEU A 392 21.82 -33.66 23.70
N THR A 393 21.16 -33.21 22.62
CA THR A 393 19.73 -33.47 22.43
C THR A 393 19.42 -34.67 21.52
N SER A 394 20.39 -35.13 20.71
CA SER A 394 20.34 -36.45 20.04
C SER A 394 21.65 -36.76 19.31
N CYS A 395 22.19 -37.98 19.46
CA CYS A 395 23.06 -38.60 18.45
C CYS A 395 22.17 -39.36 17.45
N THR A 396 22.36 -39.16 16.16
CA THR A 396 21.76 -39.98 15.09
C THR A 396 22.79 -40.25 14.02
#